data_AF-A0A9P8QAS8-F1
#
_entry.id   AF-A0A9P8QAS8-F1
#
_cell.length_a   1.000
_cell.length_b   1.000
_cell.length_c   1.000
_cell.angle_alpha   90.00
_cell.angle_beta   90.00
_cell.angle_gamma   90.00
#
_symmetry.space_group_name_H-M   'P 1'
#
loop_
_entity.id
_entity.type
_entity.pdbx_description
1 polymer ?
#
loop_
_entity_poly.entity_id
_entity_poly.type
_entity_poly.pdbx_seq_one_letter_code
_entity_poly.pdbx_strand_id
1 'polypeptide(L)'
;MMKLVTPTVKQGGVSIAYIMPNLVPPITSLDQVVKYKQELEQECDSTTFLMTFYLSQELTPELVEEAALKKAIRGIKCYPAGVTTNSNAGVDPNDFSQFYPIFEV
;
A
#
# COMPACT_ATOMS: atom_id res chain seq x y z
N MET A 1 -2.60 -8.69 -15.60
CA MET A 1 -3.60 -8.88 -14.53
C MET A 1 -4.23 -7.56 -14.10
N MET A 2 -3.46 -6.55 -13.66
CA MET A 2 -3.99 -5.24 -13.21
C MET A 2 -5.01 -4.63 -14.21
N LYS A 3 -4.63 -4.45 -15.48
CA LYS A 3 -5.52 -3.92 -16.54
C LYS A 3 -6.85 -4.66 -16.69
N LEU A 4 -6.87 -5.95 -16.37
CA LEU A 4 -8.09 -6.77 -16.46
C LEU A 4 -9.00 -6.56 -15.25
N VAL A 5 -8.43 -6.40 -14.04
CA VAL A 5 -9.17 -6.41 -12.78
C VAL A 5 -9.59 -5.00 -12.34
N THR A 6 -8.77 -3.98 -12.59
CA THR A 6 -9.06 -2.61 -12.14
C THR A 6 -10.42 -2.09 -12.62
N PRO A 7 -10.83 -2.27 -13.90
CA PRO A 7 -12.16 -1.84 -14.36
C PRO A 7 -13.31 -2.59 -13.68
N THR A 8 -13.08 -3.83 -13.23
CA THR A 8 -14.13 -4.65 -12.60
C THR A 8 -14.53 -4.14 -11.23
N VAL A 9 -13.68 -3.35 -10.56
CA VAL A 9 -14.01 -2.70 -9.28
C VAL A 9 -15.25 -1.82 -9.45
N LYS A 10 -15.23 -0.96 -10.47
CA LYS A 10 -16.39 -0.12 -10.79
C LYS A 10 -17.58 -0.93 -11.27
N GLN A 11 -17.36 -1.90 -12.16
CA GLN A 11 -18.43 -2.75 -12.70
C GLN A 11 -19.13 -3.55 -11.60
N GLY A 12 -18.40 -3.94 -10.56
CA GLY A 12 -18.93 -4.59 -9.36
C GLY A 12 -19.66 -3.66 -8.39
N GLY A 13 -19.82 -2.38 -8.71
CA GLY A 13 -20.56 -1.40 -7.90
C GLY A 13 -19.73 -0.71 -6.82
N VAL A 14 -18.40 -0.85 -6.83
CA VAL A 14 -17.51 -0.22 -5.84
C VAL A 14 -17.03 1.15 -6.32
N SER A 15 -17.33 2.19 -5.56
CA SER A 15 -16.92 3.58 -5.87
C SER A 15 -15.53 3.93 -5.32
N ILE A 16 -15.17 3.38 -4.15
CA ILE A 16 -13.92 3.69 -3.44
C ILE A 16 -13.23 2.37 -3.10
N ALA A 17 -11.95 2.23 -3.46
CA ALA A 17 -11.16 1.04 -3.21
C ALA A 17 -9.90 1.37 -2.39
N TYR A 18 -9.66 0.59 -1.34
CA TYR A 18 -8.46 0.65 -0.52
C TYR A 18 -7.44 -0.38 -1.04
N ILE A 19 -6.37 0.11 -1.63
CA ILE A 19 -5.44 -0.69 -2.43
C ILE A 19 -4.31 -1.22 -1.55
N MET A 20 -4.18 -2.55 -1.54
CA MET A 20 -3.19 -3.28 -0.76
C MET A 20 -1.79 -3.24 -1.43
N PRO A 21 -0.68 -3.27 -0.67
CA PRO A 21 0.66 -2.94 -1.16
C PRO A 21 1.60 -4.15 -1.34
N ASN A 22 1.11 -5.39 -1.21
CA ASN A 22 1.91 -6.62 -1.32
C ASN A 22 2.21 -7.03 -2.77
N LEU A 23 2.73 -6.08 -3.56
CA LEU A 23 3.29 -6.32 -4.89
C LEU A 23 4.68 -6.98 -4.79
N VAL A 24 5.30 -7.24 -5.95
CA VAL A 24 6.70 -7.71 -6.05
C VAL A 24 7.47 -6.70 -6.90
N PRO A 25 8.34 -5.86 -6.30
CA PRO A 25 8.57 -5.69 -4.86
C PRO A 25 7.37 -5.05 -4.12
N PRO A 26 7.29 -5.15 -2.77
CA PRO A 26 6.26 -4.46 -1.99
C PRO A 26 6.35 -2.94 -2.17
N ILE A 27 5.22 -2.24 -1.96
CA ILE A 27 5.20 -0.78 -2.08
C ILE A 27 5.74 -0.15 -0.78
N THR A 28 6.97 0.33 -0.82
CA THR A 28 7.72 0.88 0.31
C THR A 28 8.31 2.27 0.02
N SER A 29 8.02 2.87 -1.14
CA SER A 29 8.49 4.22 -1.48
C SER A 29 7.41 5.11 -2.09
N LEU A 30 7.61 6.43 -1.97
CA LEU A 30 6.69 7.43 -2.49
C LEU A 30 6.51 7.32 -4.02
N ASP A 31 7.61 7.13 -4.75
CA ASP A 31 7.57 7.02 -6.20
C ASP A 31 6.79 5.79 -6.66
N GLN A 32 6.96 4.65 -5.97
CA GLN A 32 6.20 3.43 -6.27
C GLN A 32 4.70 3.65 -6.08
N VAL A 33 4.28 4.26 -4.97
CA VAL A 33 2.85 4.41 -4.68
C VAL A 33 2.18 5.44 -5.60
N VAL A 34 2.88 6.54 -5.91
CA VAL A 34 2.38 7.57 -6.85
C VAL A 34 2.25 6.97 -8.25
N LYS A 35 3.28 6.29 -8.73
CA LYS A 35 3.25 5.63 -10.04
C LYS A 35 2.14 4.59 -10.11
N TYR A 36 2.01 3.73 -9.08
CA TYR A 36 0.99 2.69 -9.09
C TYR A 36 -0.43 3.25 -9.06
N LYS A 37 -0.67 4.33 -8.30
CA LYS A 37 -1.96 5.03 -8.33
C LYS A 37 -2.30 5.56 -9.72
N GLN A 38 -1.33 6.19 -10.39
CA GLN A 38 -1.52 6.69 -11.77
C GLN A 38 -1.85 5.55 -12.75
N GLU A 39 -1.17 4.40 -12.63
CA GLU A 39 -1.47 3.23 -13.45
C GLU A 39 -2.90 2.69 -13.22
N LEU A 40 -3.40 2.72 -11.97
CA LEU A 40 -4.78 2.33 -11.67
C LEU A 40 -5.80 3.32 -12.25
N GLU A 41 -5.54 4.62 -12.09
CA GLU A 41 -6.40 5.70 -12.60
C GLU A 41 -6.47 5.71 -14.14
N GLN A 42 -5.41 5.30 -14.82
CA GLN A 42 -5.41 5.13 -16.28
C GLN A 42 -6.35 4.01 -16.75
N GLU A 43 -6.55 2.97 -15.94
CA GLU A 43 -7.43 1.84 -16.29
C GLU A 43 -8.87 2.06 -15.80
N CYS A 44 -9.08 2.88 -14.77
CA CYS A 44 -10.41 3.26 -14.29
C CYS A 44 -10.39 4.63 -13.59
N ASP A 45 -10.85 5.67 -14.28
CA ASP A 45 -10.90 7.05 -13.78
C ASP A 45 -12.07 7.33 -12.82
N SER A 46 -13.11 6.49 -12.85
CA SER A 46 -14.35 6.69 -12.09
C SER A 46 -14.38 6.02 -10.70
N THR A 47 -13.27 5.38 -10.30
CA THR A 47 -13.08 4.78 -8.97
C THR A 47 -12.06 5.61 -8.18
N THR A 48 -12.38 5.91 -6.92
CA THR A 48 -11.41 6.54 -6.01
C THR A 48 -10.46 5.50 -5.42
N PHE A 49 -9.16 5.66 -5.64
CA PHE A 49 -8.13 4.79 -5.08
C PHE A 49 -7.46 5.39 -3.83
N LEU A 50 -7.55 4.67 -2.72
CA LEU A 50 -6.87 4.97 -1.46
C LEU A 50 -5.66 4.03 -1.33
N MET A 51 -4.46 4.57 -1.46
CA MET A 51 -3.24 3.77 -1.52
C MET A 51 -2.67 3.48 -0.14
N THR A 52 -1.78 2.49 -0.05
CA THR A 52 -1.10 2.11 1.18
C THR A 52 0.37 1.82 0.97
N PHE A 53 1.15 1.87 2.06
CA PHE A 53 2.47 1.27 2.14
C PHE A 53 2.42 -0.10 2.80
N TYR A 54 3.39 -0.94 2.46
CA TYR A 54 3.66 -2.21 3.13
C TYR A 54 4.52 -1.98 4.37
N LEU A 55 4.12 -2.46 5.55
CA LEU A 55 4.98 -2.37 6.74
C LEU A 55 6.20 -3.29 6.59
N SER A 56 7.37 -2.70 6.39
CA SER A 56 8.65 -3.39 6.25
C SER A 56 9.78 -2.59 6.90
N GLN A 57 10.96 -3.20 7.03
CA GLN A 57 12.16 -2.56 7.58
C GLN A 57 12.69 -1.39 6.73
N GLU A 58 12.21 -1.24 5.50
CA GLU A 58 12.58 -0.12 4.61
C GLU A 58 11.81 1.16 4.92
N LEU A 59 10.68 1.08 5.64
CA LEU A 59 9.92 2.27 6.02
C LEU A 59 10.65 3.05 7.11
N THR A 60 10.65 4.37 6.97
CA THR A 60 11.11 5.29 8.02
C THR A 60 9.97 6.23 8.43
N PRO A 61 9.98 6.76 9.66
CA PRO A 61 9.00 7.75 10.12
C PRO A 61 8.88 8.95 9.18
N GLU A 62 10.00 9.46 8.69
CA GLU A 62 10.07 10.64 7.82
C GLU A 62 9.38 10.38 6.47
N LEU A 63 9.55 9.18 5.91
CA LEU A 63 8.86 8.78 4.68
C LEU A 63 7.35 8.68 4.88
N VAL A 64 6.91 8.19 6.05
CA VAL A 64 5.49 8.09 6.38
C VAL A 64 4.87 9.47 6.53
N GLU A 65 5.53 10.38 7.24
CA GLU A 65 5.13 11.78 7.36
C GLU A 65 5.04 12.45 5.99
N GLU A 66 6.08 12.30 5.16
CA GLU A 66 6.12 12.88 3.83
C GLU A 66 4.96 12.36 2.95
N ALA A 67 4.72 11.05 2.96
CA ALA A 67 3.66 10.43 2.18
C ALA A 67 2.26 10.85 2.67
N ALA A 68 2.08 11.03 3.99
CA ALA A 68 0.84 11.51 4.58
C ALA A 68 0.57 12.98 4.22
N LEU A 69 1.58 13.85 4.34
CA LEU A 69 1.48 15.28 3.97
C LEU A 69 1.14 15.46 2.48
N LYS A 70 1.74 14.64 1.61
CA LYS A 70 1.43 14.60 0.18
C LYS A 70 0.10 13.91 -0.16
N LYS A 71 -0.60 13.36 0.85
CA LYS A 71 -1.83 12.56 0.69
C LYS A 71 -1.64 11.38 -0.28
N ALA A 72 -0.42 10.86 -0.38
CA ALA A 72 -0.06 9.77 -1.27
C ALA A 72 -0.58 8.43 -0.77
N ILE A 73 -0.62 8.24 0.56
CA ILE A 73 -1.16 7.05 1.22
C ILE A 73 -2.30 7.42 2.17
N ARG A 74 -3.14 6.42 2.47
CA ARG A 74 -4.19 6.50 3.50
C ARG A 74 -3.87 5.64 4.73
N GLY A 75 -2.89 4.74 4.63
CA GLY A 75 -2.43 3.94 5.76
C GLY A 75 -1.30 2.99 5.37
N ILE A 76 -0.88 2.19 6.35
CA ILE A 76 0.18 1.19 6.21
C ILE A 76 -0.42 -0.17 6.51
N LYS A 77 -0.15 -1.16 5.66
CA LYS A 77 -0.63 -2.52 5.82
C LYS A 77 0.49 -3.43 6.30
N CYS A 78 0.27 -4.05 7.46
CA CYS A 78 1.11 -5.09 8.02
C CYS A 78 0.74 -6.47 7.48
N TYR A 79 1.76 -7.27 7.18
CA TYR A 79 1.64 -8.70 6.89
C TYR A 79 2.66 -9.47 7.75
N PRO A 80 2.23 -10.47 8.54
CA PRO A 80 3.16 -11.40 9.15
C PRO A 80 3.98 -12.19 8.11
N ALA A 81 5.27 -12.36 8.39
CA ALA A 81 6.21 -12.98 7.47
C ALA A 81 5.76 -14.39 7.02
N GLY A 82 5.64 -14.60 5.72
CA GLY A 82 5.36 -15.92 5.11
C GLY A 82 3.93 -16.47 5.26
N VAL A 83 3.03 -15.77 5.95
CA VAL A 83 1.65 -16.25 6.20
C VAL A 83 0.74 -16.18 4.97
N THR A 84 1.04 -15.32 3.98
CA THR A 84 0.16 -15.14 2.81
C THR A 84 0.94 -14.67 1.57
N THR A 85 0.23 -14.44 0.46
CA THR A 85 0.81 -14.04 -0.83
C THR A 85 1.70 -12.80 -0.68
N ASN A 86 2.95 -12.92 -1.14
CA ASN A 86 3.97 -11.88 -1.12
C ASN A 86 4.24 -11.30 0.28
N SER A 87 4.05 -12.07 1.35
CA SER A 87 4.35 -11.61 2.71
C SER A 87 5.75 -11.99 3.22
N ASN A 88 6.67 -12.44 2.36
CA ASN A 88 8.02 -12.82 2.76
C ASN A 88 8.82 -11.66 3.36
N ALA A 89 8.56 -10.42 2.92
CA ALA A 89 9.15 -9.19 3.48
C ALA A 89 8.37 -8.68 4.71
N GLY A 90 7.45 -9.49 5.24
CA GLY A 90 6.59 -9.17 6.37
C GLY A 90 7.32 -9.11 7.70
N VAL A 91 6.56 -8.84 8.75
CA VAL A 91 7.08 -8.64 10.11
C VAL A 91 6.99 -9.93 10.92
N ASP A 92 7.80 -10.04 11.98
CA ASP A 92 7.54 -11.00 13.06
C ASP A 92 6.50 -10.39 14.01
N PRO A 93 5.28 -10.94 14.11
CA PRO A 93 4.26 -10.39 14.99
C PRO A 93 4.54 -10.61 16.48
N ASN A 94 5.55 -11.40 16.85
CA ASN A 94 5.97 -11.56 18.25
C ASN A 94 6.79 -10.37 18.76
N ASP A 95 7.38 -9.58 17.86
CA ASP A 95 8.15 -8.38 18.21
C ASP A 95 7.90 -7.23 17.22
N PHE A 96 7.02 -6.31 17.63
CA PHE A 96 6.72 -5.09 16.90
C PHE A 96 7.59 -3.90 17.30
N SER A 97 8.48 -4.03 18.29
CA SER A 97 9.18 -2.90 18.92
C SER A 97 9.95 -2.05 17.90
N GLN A 98 10.58 -2.69 16.91
CA GLN A 98 11.30 -2.02 15.82
C GLN A 98 10.41 -1.10 14.96
N PHE A 99 9.09 -1.31 14.94
CA PHE A 99 8.13 -0.53 14.17
C PHE A 99 7.38 0.53 14.99
N TYR A 100 7.60 0.62 16.31
CA TYR A 100 6.92 1.62 17.13
C TYR A 100 7.13 3.06 16.64
N PRO A 101 8.34 3.47 16.20
CA PRO A 101 8.53 4.79 15.61
C PRO A 101 7.65 5.05 14.37
N ILE A 102 7.29 4.00 13.62
CA ILE A 102 6.39 4.11 12.46
C ILE A 102 4.93 4.31 12.91
N PHE A 103 4.55 3.79 14.07
CA PHE A 103 3.16 3.86 14.58
C PHE A 103 2.83 5.18 15.29
N GLU A 104 3.85 5.92 15.72
CA GLU A 104 3.70 7.21 16.42
C GLU A 104 3.52 8.40 15.46
N VAL A 105 3.85 8.22 14.18
CA VAL A 105 3.64 9.17 13.09
C VAL A 105 2.18 9.24 12.66
#